data_AF-A0A6V7L239-F1
#
_entry.id   AF-A0A6V7L239-F1
#
_cell.length_a   1.000
_cell.length_b   1.000
_cell.length_c   1.000
_cell.angle_alpha   90.00
_cell.angle_beta   90.00
_cell.angle_gamma   90.00
#
_symmetry.space_group_name_H-M   'P 1'
#
loop_
_entity.id
_entity.type
_entity.pdbx_description
1 polymer ?
#
loop_
_entity_poly.entity_id
_entity_poly.type
_entity_poly.pdbx_seq_one_letter_code
_entity_poly.pdbx_strand_id
1 'polypeptide(L)' 'QLYAWGMGSSGQLGTGEEEDVDTPTLIKSKQLEGKNVVRVAGGGQHTLILAVPRPIKEKTTG' A
#
# COMPACT_ATOMS: atom_id res chain seq x y z
N GLN A 1 3.49 3.65 -5.66
CA GLN A 1 2.02 3.59 -5.57
C GLN A 1 1.65 2.15 -5.22
N LEU A 2 0.54 1.92 -4.53
CA LEU A 2 0.07 0.59 -4.13
C LEU A 2 -1.39 0.47 -4.55
N TYR A 3 -1.75 -0.63 -5.19
CA TYR A 3 -3.11 -0.91 -5.65
C TYR A 3 -3.53 -2.27 -5.11
N ALA A 4 -4.81 -2.42 -4.79
CA ALA A 4 -5.41 -3.70 -4.44
C ALA A 4 -6.81 -3.83 -5.07
N TRP A 5 -7.24 -5.07 -5.26
CA TRP A 5 -8.55 -5.46 -5.80
C TRP A 5 -8.83 -6.92 -5.42
N GLY A 6 -10.06 -7.38 -5.63
CA GLY A 6 -10.54 -8.72 -5.27
C GLY A 6 -11.43 -8.72 -4.03
N MET A 7 -11.42 -9.83 -3.28
CA MET A 7 -12.24 -10.00 -2.08
C MET A 7 -11.76 -9.08 -0.94
N GLY A 8 -12.67 -8.30 -0.36
CA GLY A 8 -12.38 -7.31 0.68
C GLY A 8 -12.95 -7.61 2.06
N SER A 9 -13.69 -8.71 2.21
CA SER A 9 -14.45 -9.07 3.43
C SER A 9 -13.64 -9.22 4.73
N SER A 10 -12.31 -9.20 4.67
CA SER A 10 -11.42 -9.19 5.85
C SER A 10 -10.60 -7.90 5.97
N GLY A 11 -10.94 -6.85 5.21
CA GLY A 11 -10.20 -5.59 5.15
C GLY A 11 -8.80 -5.71 4.51
N GLN A 12 -8.46 -6.86 3.94
CA GLN A 12 -7.11 -7.18 3.45
C GLN A 12 -6.68 -6.33 2.24
N LEU A 13 -7.62 -5.67 1.57
CA LEU A 13 -7.32 -4.73 0.48
C LEU A 13 -6.73 -3.42 1.01
N GLY A 14 -6.99 -3.06 2.28
CA GLY A 14 -6.48 -1.83 2.89
C GLY A 14 -7.12 -0.55 2.32
N THR A 15 -8.31 -0.66 1.72
CA THR A 15 -9.09 0.48 1.19
C THR A 15 -9.74 1.31 2.29
N GLY A 16 -9.87 0.74 3.50
CA GLY A 16 -10.62 1.32 4.62
C GLY A 16 -12.03 0.74 4.78
N GLU A 17 -12.47 -0.05 3.80
CA GLU A 17 -13.79 -0.70 3.75
C GLU A 17 -13.62 -2.23 3.73
N GLU A 18 -14.70 -2.97 4.01
CA GLU A 18 -14.76 -4.44 3.95
C GLU A 18 -15.50 -4.96 2.69
N GLU A 19 -15.52 -4.14 1.64
CA GLU A 19 -16.21 -4.43 0.38
C GLU A 19 -15.24 -4.99 -0.68
N ASP A 20 -15.79 -5.85 -1.54
CA ASP A 20 -15.07 -6.35 -2.72
C ASP A 20 -14.81 -5.20 -3.71
N VAL A 21 -13.68 -5.29 -4.40
CA VAL A 21 -13.24 -4.26 -5.34
C VAL A 21 -12.88 -4.91 -6.66
N ASP A 22 -13.65 -4.63 -7.70
CA ASP A 22 -13.52 -5.32 -9.00
C ASP A 22 -12.32 -4.86 -9.84
N THR A 23 -11.74 -3.69 -9.55
CA THR A 23 -10.67 -3.11 -10.36
C THR A 23 -9.53 -2.56 -9.51
N PRO A 24 -8.28 -2.52 -10.01
CA PRO A 24 -7.14 -2.01 -9.26
C PRO A 24 -7.40 -0.62 -8.68
N THR A 25 -7.58 -0.57 -7.36
CA THR A 25 -7.92 0.66 -6.66
C THR A 25 -6.72 1.16 -5.88
N LEU A 26 -6.43 2.46 -5.99
CA LEU A 26 -5.29 3.09 -5.34
C LEU A 26 -5.48 3.07 -3.82
N ILE A 27 -4.55 2.45 -3.11
CA ILE A 27 -4.54 2.40 -1.65
C ILE A 27 -3.93 3.68 -1.08
N LYS A 28 -4.76 4.44 -0.37
CA LYS A 28 -4.35 5.67 0.33
C LYS A 28 -4.06 5.34 1.78
N SER A 29 -2.78 5.38 2.15
CA SER A 29 -2.34 5.08 3.52
C SER A 29 -1.37 6.13 4.03
N LYS A 30 -1.74 6.79 5.14
CA LYS A 30 -0.87 7.72 5.87
C LYS A 30 0.43 7.06 6.33
N GLN A 31 0.39 5.75 6.60
CA GLN A 31 1.57 4.98 7.01
C GLN A 31 2.60 4.81 5.89
N LEU A 32 2.20 4.98 4.62
CA LEU A 32 3.06 4.87 3.44
C LEU A 32 3.52 6.23 2.89
N GLU A 33 3.09 7.33 3.50
CA GLU A 33 3.58 8.67 3.16
C GLU A 33 5.10 8.76 3.38
N GLY A 34 5.80 9.36 2.42
CA GLY A 34 7.27 9.46 2.47
C GLY A 34 8.03 8.13 2.34
N LYS A 35 7.35 7.01 2.05
CA LYS A 35 7.96 5.69 1.89
C LYS A 35 7.81 5.16 0.46
N ASN A 36 8.64 4.18 0.12
CA ASN A 36 8.51 3.34 -1.07
C ASN A 36 8.11 1.92 -0.64
N VAL A 37 7.06 1.38 -1.23
CA VAL A 37 6.70 -0.04 -1.05
C VAL A 37 7.72 -0.90 -1.80
N VAL A 38 8.26 -1.91 -1.13
CA VAL A 38 9.33 -2.79 -1.64
C VAL A 38 8.79 -4.19 -1.93
N ARG A 39 7.93 -4.71 -1.04
CA ARG A 39 7.29 -6.03 -1.16
C ARG A 39 5.90 -5.99 -0.56
N VAL A 40 5.04 -6.86 -1.08
CA VAL A 40 3.70 -7.14 -0.56
C VAL A 40 3.51 -8.65 -0.52
N ALA A 41 2.87 -9.17 0.52
CA ALA A 41 2.47 -10.55 0.62
C ALA A 41 1.05 -10.63 1.21
N GLY A 42 0.22 -11.52 0.68
CA GLY A 42 -1.14 -11.77 1.18
C GLY A 42 -1.27 -13.17 1.77
N GLY A 43 -2.02 -13.28 2.86
CA GLY A 43 -2.57 -14.53 3.37
C GLY A 43 -4.09 -14.58 3.12
N GLY A 44 -4.79 -15.53 3.75
CA GLY A 44 -6.24 -15.65 3.55
C GLY A 44 -7.03 -14.39 3.95
N GLN A 45 -6.68 -13.76 5.08
CA GLN A 45 -7.44 -12.65 5.67
C GLN A 45 -6.56 -11.43 6.00
N HIS A 46 -5.32 -11.37 5.52
CA HIS A 46 -4.39 -10.30 5.86
C HIS A 46 -3.41 -9.99 4.72
N THR A 47 -2.85 -8.80 4.76
CA THR A 47 -1.81 -8.33 3.83
C THR A 47 -0.66 -7.73 4.62
N LEU A 48 0.57 -8.11 4.29
CA LEU A 48 1.79 -7.51 4.79
C LEU A 48 2.41 -6.61 3.72
N ILE A 49 2.87 -5.42 4.13
CA ILE A 49 3.54 -4.46 3.26
C ILE A 49 4.90 -4.13 3.86
N LEU A 50 5.97 -4.42 3.14
CA LEU A 50 7.31 -3.94 3.45
C LEU A 50 7.54 -2.62 2.72
N ALA A 51 7.80 -1.56 3.48
CA ALA A 51 8.09 -0.24 2.93
C ALA A 51 9.33 0.37 3.61
N VAL A 52 10.12 1.09 2.82
CA VAL A 52 11.33 1.78 3.31
C VAL A 52 11.18 3.30 3.14
N PRO A 53 11.80 4.12 4.01
CA PRO A 53 11.85 5.57 3.80
C PRO A 53 12.36 5.92 2.40
N ARG A 54 11.73 6.89 1.76
CA ARG A 54 12.18 7.36 0.45
C ARG A 54 13.49 8.13 0.64
N PRO A 55 14.54 7.86 -0.16
CA PRO A 55 15.80 8.59 -0.05
C PRO A 55 15.55 10.09 -0.18
N ILE A 56 16.08 10.87 0.76
CA ILE A 56 16.10 12.32 0.62
C ILE A 56 17.09 12.62 -0.51
N LYS A 57 16.61 13.23 -1.60
CA LYS A 57 17.53 13.83 -2.57
C LYS A 57 18.16 15.03 -1.88
N GLU A 58 19.43 14.94 -1.50
CA GLU A 58 20.18 16.13 -1.10
C GLU A 58 20.10 17.14 -2.25
N LYS A 59 19.66 18.36 -1.95
CA LYS A 59 19.79 19.46 -2.90
C LYS A 59 21.29 19.65 -3.10
N THR A 60 21.78 19.34 -4.28
CA THR A 60 23.12 19.73 -4.71
C THR A 60 23.16 21.25 -4.69
N THR A 61 23.71 21.83 -3.63
CA THR A 61 24.04 23.25 -3.59
C THR A 61 25.22 23.42 -4.53
N GLY A 62 24.97 24.05 -5.68
CA GLY A 62 26.01 24.59 -6.55
C GLY A 62 26.63 25.84 -5.95
#